data_AF-A0A3D1M4A6-F1
#
_entry.id   AF-A0A3D1M4A6-F1
#
_cell.length_a   1.000
_cell.length_b   1.000
_cell.length_c   1.000
_cell.angle_alpha   90.00
_cell.angle_beta   90.00
_cell.angle_gamma   90.00
#
_symmetry.space_group_name_H-M   'P 1'
#
loop_
_entity.id
_entity.type
_entity.pdbx_description
1 polymer ?
#
loop_
_entity_poly.entity_id
_entity_poly.type
_entity_poly.pdbx_seq_one_letter_code
_entity_poly.pdbx_strand_id
1 'polypeptide(L)' 'MLFVSSASSSGGLSMIILMVAMIALLYFMMIRPQRKEQKRMQAMLDSMEIGDAVVTTGGFYGIIIDITDTDVIV' A
#
# COMPACT_ATOMS: atom_id res chain seq x y z
N MET A 1 -24.23 29.36 -11.44
CA MET A 1 -25.31 28.75 -12.24
C MET A 1 -24.94 28.80 -13.73
N LEU A 2 -23.89 28.11 -14.26
CA LEU A 2 -23.76 28.10 -15.73
C LEU A 2 -22.92 27.03 -16.45
N PHE A 3 -22.50 25.90 -15.87
CA PHE A 3 -21.98 24.80 -16.71
C PHE A 3 -22.32 23.41 -16.17
N VAL A 4 -23.60 23.01 -16.30
CA VAL A 4 -23.99 21.60 -16.44
C VAL A 4 -24.56 21.47 -17.85
N SER A 5 -23.71 21.05 -18.79
CA SER A 5 -24.13 20.71 -20.14
C SER A 5 -24.74 19.32 -20.12
N SER A 6 -26.01 19.30 -20.53
CA SER A 6 -26.81 18.16 -20.98
C SER A 6 -26.03 16.87 -21.29
N ALA A 7 -26.24 15.84 -20.47
CA ALA A 7 -25.96 14.46 -20.85
C ALA A 7 -27.22 13.92 -21.54
N SER A 8 -27.19 13.92 -22.87
CA SER A 8 -28.10 13.19 -23.75
C SER A 8 -28.22 11.72 -23.30
N SER A 9 -29.35 11.05 -23.55
CA SER A 9 -29.69 9.70 -23.05
C SER A 9 -28.79 8.54 -23.54
N SER A 10 -27.76 8.82 -24.36
CA SER A 10 -26.56 7.99 -24.58
C SER A 10 -25.50 8.14 -23.47
N GLY A 11 -25.78 9.02 -22.51
CA GLY A 11 -24.93 9.54 -21.45
C GLY A 11 -24.96 8.72 -20.15
N GLY A 12 -25.97 7.85 -19.96
CA GLY A 12 -26.07 7.04 -18.75
C GLY A 12 -25.01 5.94 -18.67
N LEU A 13 -24.77 5.23 -19.80
CA LEU A 13 -23.70 4.22 -19.88
C LEU A 13 -22.31 4.85 -19.90
N SER A 14 -22.12 5.99 -20.56
CA SER A 14 -20.84 6.70 -20.52
C SER A 14 -20.57 7.34 -19.15
N MET A 15 -21.60 7.78 -18.41
CA MET A 15 -21.45 8.25 -17.03
C MET A 15 -21.07 7.10 -16.09
N ILE A 16 -21.65 5.91 -16.24
CA ILE A 16 -21.26 4.70 -15.48
C ILE A 16 -19.83 4.29 -15.85
N ILE A 17 -19.47 4.26 -17.12
CA ILE A 17 -18.09 3.97 -17.58
C ILE A 17 -17.10 4.97 -16.98
N LEU A 18 -17.43 6.26 -16.95
CA LEU A 18 -16.55 7.32 -16.49
C LEU A 18 -16.43 7.31 -14.96
N MET A 19 -17.51 7.02 -14.24
CA MET A 19 -17.51 6.82 -12.80
C MET A 19 -16.68 5.61 -12.38
N VAL A 20 -16.84 4.47 -13.07
CA VAL A 20 -16.04 3.27 -12.85
C VAL A 20 -14.58 3.51 -13.25
N ALA A 21 -14.31 4.26 -14.32
CA ALA A 21 -12.94 4.60 -14.73
C ALA A 21 -12.22 5.47 -13.69
N MET A 22 -12.91 6.42 -13.05
CA MET A 22 -12.33 7.22 -11.96
C MET A 22 -12.00 6.35 -10.74
N ILE A 23 -12.91 5.48 -10.33
CA ILE A 23 -12.71 4.55 -9.20
C ILE A 23 -11.61 3.53 -9.56
N ALA A 24 -11.59 3.03 -10.79
CA ALA A 24 -10.59 2.09 -11.26
C ALA A 24 -9.20 2.73 -11.33
N LEU A 25 -9.09 3.98 -11.77
CA LEU A 25 -7.82 4.70 -11.80
C LEU A 25 -7.29 4.97 -10.39
N LEU A 26 -8.16 5.38 -9.46
CA LEU A 26 -7.80 5.53 -8.05
C LEU A 26 -7.45 4.17 -7.40
N TYR A 27 -8.21 3.11 -7.66
CA TYR A 27 -7.94 1.76 -7.15
C TYR A 27 -6.64 1.19 -7.72
N PHE A 28 -6.40 1.34 -9.02
CA PHE A 28 -5.19 0.87 -9.68
C PHE A 28 -3.96 1.68 -9.23
N MET A 29 -4.12 2.99 -9.05
CA MET A 29 -3.06 3.85 -8.52
C MET A 29 -2.90 3.73 -7.01
N MET A 30 -3.82 3.13 -6.25
CA MET A 30 -3.67 2.86 -4.82
C MET A 30 -3.15 1.44 -4.54
N ILE A 31 -3.56 0.44 -5.33
CA ILE A 31 -3.07 -0.94 -5.18
C ILE A 31 -1.59 -1.07 -5.58
N ARG A 32 -1.13 -0.27 -6.55
CA ARG A 32 0.27 -0.22 -6.98
C ARG A 32 1.24 0.34 -5.92
N PRO A 33 0.97 1.49 -5.27
CA PRO A 33 1.80 2.00 -4.19
C PRO A 33 1.68 1.14 -2.94
N GLN A 34 0.49 0.63 -2.59
CA GLN A 34 0.34 -0.27 -1.44
C GLN A 34 1.20 -1.53 -1.58
N ARG A 35 1.19 -2.17 -2.77
CA ARG A 35 2.04 -3.34 -3.02
C ARG A 35 3.53 -3.00 -2.99
N LYS A 36 3.93 -1.76 -3.31
CA LYS A 36 5.34 -1.33 -3.28
C LYS A 36 5.81 -1.10 -1.84
N GLU A 37 4.96 -0.53 -0.99
CA GLU A 37 5.24 -0.29 0.42
C GLU A 37 5.28 -1.61 1.20
N GLN A 38 4.31 -2.51 1.00
CA GLN A 38 4.31 -3.84 1.60
C GLN A 38 5.56 -4.64 1.22
N LYS A 39 5.95 -4.64 -0.06
CA LYS A 39 7.18 -5.29 -0.51
C LYS A 39 8.44 -4.67 0.10
N ARG A 40 8.45 -3.36 0.34
CA ARG A 40 9.58 -2.68 0.98
C ARG A 40 9.70 -3.06 2.45
N MET A 41 8.57 -3.15 3.15
CA MET A 41 8.55 -3.63 4.53
C MET A 41 8.98 -5.09 4.61
N GLN A 42 8.47 -5.94 3.72
CA GLN A 42 8.86 -7.35 3.65
C GLN A 42 10.37 -7.49 3.38
N ALA A 43 10.90 -6.78 2.38
CA ALA A 43 12.32 -6.79 2.07
C ALA A 43 13.21 -6.24 3.19
N MET A 44 12.70 -5.28 3.98
CA MET A 44 13.41 -4.76 5.15
C MET A 44 13.49 -5.81 6.26
N LEU A 45 12.41 -6.58 6.47
CA LEU A 45 12.41 -7.71 7.41
C LEU A 45 13.32 -8.83 6.91
N ASP A 46 13.27 -9.16 5.62
CA ASP A 46 14.12 -10.20 5.01
C ASP A 46 15.62 -9.82 5.02
N SER A 47 15.94 -8.53 5.02
CA SER A 47 17.32 -8.06 5.12
C SER A 47 17.87 -8.03 6.55
N MET A 48 17.04 -8.31 7.57
CA MET A 48 17.51 -8.39 8.95
C MET A 48 18.23 -9.73 9.14
N GLU A 49 19.48 -9.66 9.61
CA GLU A 49 20.31 -10.82 9.90
C GLU A 49 20.65 -10.90 11.39
N ILE A 50 21.07 -12.09 11.83
CA ILE A 50 21.56 -12.30 13.19
C ILE A 50 22.80 -11.41 13.42
N GLY A 51 22.76 -10.57 14.45
CA GLY A 51 23.80 -9.60 14.76
C GLY A 51 23.48 -8.15 14.40
N ASP A 52 22.36 -7.88 13.70
CA ASP A 52 21.94 -6.51 13.41
C ASP A 52 21.35 -5.81 14.65
N ALA A 53 21.68 -4.53 14.78
CA ALA A 53 21.15 -3.66 15.82
C ALA A 53 19.77 -3.15 15.40
N VAL A 54 18.75 -3.42 16.21
CA VAL A 54 17.37 -3.07 15.92
C VAL A 54 16.75 -2.23 17.02
N VAL A 55 15.85 -1.34 16.59
CA VAL A 55 15.03 -0.52 17.47
C VAL A 55 13.58 -0.93 17.28
N THR A 56 12.98 -1.50 18.32
CA THR A 56 11.55 -1.81 18.30
C THR A 56 10.73 -0.54 18.49
N THR A 57 9.47 -0.58 18.06
CA THR A 57 8.51 0.54 18.15
C THR A 57 8.30 1.05 19.59
N GLY A 58 8.65 0.24 20.60
CA GLY A 58 8.64 0.61 22.02
C GLY A 58 9.91 1.32 22.53
N GLY A 59 10.92 1.52 21.67
CA GLY A 59 12.18 2.19 22.03
C GLY A 59 13.23 1.28 22.66
N PHE A 60 13.10 -0.04 22.55
CA PHE A 60 14.13 -0.97 23.00
C PHE A 60 15.21 -1.13 21.93
N TYR A 61 16.46 -1.04 22.37
CA TYR A 61 17.66 -1.24 21.55
C TYR A 61 18.19 -2.64 21.87
N GLY A 62 18.23 -3.51 20.87
CA GLY A 62 18.67 -4.90 21.00
C GLY A 62 19.48 -5.35 19.80
N ILE A 63 20.17 -6.48 19.95
CA ILE A 63 20.93 -7.12 18.88
C ILE A 63 20.22 -8.45 18.61
N ILE A 64 19.91 -8.73 17.35
CA ILE A 64 19.22 -9.96 16.99
C ILE A 64 20.13 -11.16 17.27
N ILE A 65 19.75 -12.04 18.20
CA ILE A 65 20.53 -13.24 18.55
C ILE A 65 20.08 -14.49 17.80
N ASP A 66 18.82 -14.54 17.37
CA ASP A 66 18.23 -15.63 16.59
C ASP A 66 16.98 -15.13 15.84
N ILE A 67 16.74 -15.66 14.64
CA ILE A 67 15.56 -15.35 13.80
C ILE A 67 14.84 -16.66 13.51
N THR A 68 13.68 -16.87 14.15
CA THR A 68 12.75 -17.95 13.78
C THR A 68 11.56 -17.31 13.06
N ASP A 69 11.01 -17.96 12.02
CA ASP A 69 10.00 -17.42 11.08
C ASP A 69 8.75 -16.75 11.71
N THR A 70 8.53 -16.94 13.01
CA THR A 70 7.44 -16.33 13.79
C THR A 70 7.88 -15.51 15.00
N ASP A 71 9.14 -15.59 15.42
CA ASP A 71 9.62 -14.99 16.68
C ASP A 71 11.03 -14.40 16.50
N VAL A 72 11.14 -13.08 16.68
CA VAL A 72 12.43 -12.36 16.75
C VAL A 72 12.75 -12.17 18.22
N ILE A 73 13.81 -12.82 18.70
CA ILE A 73 14.29 -12.67 20.08
C ILE A 73 15.32 -11.54 20.07
N VAL A 74 14.95 -10.40 20.64
CA VAL A 74 15.73 -9.15 20.73
C VAL A 74 16.25 -8.91 22.13
#